data_AF-D5DA36-F1
#
_entry.id   AF-D5DA36-F1
#
_cell.length_a   1.000
_cell.length_b   1.000
_cell.length_c   1.000
_cell.angle_alpha   90.00
_cell.angle_beta   90.00
_cell.angle_gamma   90.00
#
_symmetry.space_group_name_H-M   'P 1'
#
loop_
_entity.id
_entity.type
_entity.pdbx_description
1 polymer ?
#
loop_
_entity_poly.entity_id
_entity_poly.type
_entity_poly.pdbx_seq_one_letter_code
_entity_poly.pdbx_strand_id
1 'polypeptide(L)'
;MNKGVPALFDDIFMAIYVNKMAIGGMKKYARVLSAVRRQDIYDHLSRCVKESDSLLEDSNHVILRKSMLMRPPFIPYPVKVNFVDQKTFISPLFSQMHSLTSLEVTAIQEIVNTNVLGKTLMLAFSQVATTQKLRSYFFDGVKLASKQIKHFTELLSEADLPSPRLLDAYVTNSTISPFSDKLMMYHTSTAVTIAIDNCGAGLSMSFRSDVAVEFSQLIGRIGKYGKDGIRIMIEQGWMEEPPMATDRKKLAEK
;
A
#
# COMPACT_ATOMS: atom_id res chain seq x y z
N MET A 1 -8.22 -17.83 13.13
CA MET A 1 -7.93 -16.86 14.20
C MET A 1 -8.00 -17.59 15.52
N ASN A 2 -7.04 -17.42 16.41
CA ASN A 2 -7.03 -18.06 17.73
C ASN A 2 -7.86 -17.20 18.70
N LYS A 3 -8.89 -17.78 19.31
CA LYS A 3 -9.75 -17.07 20.28
C LYS A 3 -9.10 -17.07 21.66
N GLY A 4 -9.30 -16.00 22.44
CA GLY A 4 -8.84 -15.90 23.83
C GLY A 4 -7.35 -15.61 24.02
N VAL A 5 -6.62 -15.27 22.97
CA VAL A 5 -5.21 -14.85 23.06
C VAL A 5 -5.10 -13.32 23.15
N PRO A 6 -4.01 -12.79 23.75
CA PRO A 6 -3.82 -11.34 23.84
C PRO A 6 -3.78 -10.68 22.44
N ALA A 7 -4.38 -9.50 22.32
CA ALA A 7 -4.45 -8.77 21.06
C ALA A 7 -3.04 -8.41 20.57
N LEU A 8 -2.79 -8.59 19.27
CA LEU A 8 -1.50 -8.24 18.64
C LEU A 8 -1.38 -6.74 18.33
N PHE A 9 -2.53 -6.10 18.11
CA PHE A 9 -2.65 -4.67 17.82
C PHE A 9 -3.64 -4.04 18.80
N ASP A 10 -3.52 -2.74 19.03
CA ASP A 10 -4.53 -1.99 19.77
C ASP A 10 -5.74 -1.61 18.88
N ASP A 11 -6.79 -1.06 19.53
CA ASP A 11 -8.03 -0.68 18.85
C ASP A 11 -7.83 0.44 17.81
N ILE A 12 -6.85 1.33 18.04
CA ILE A 12 -6.58 2.45 17.13
C ILE A 12 -5.99 1.93 15.82
N PHE A 13 -5.00 1.05 15.89
CA PHE A 13 -4.44 0.41 14.72
C PHE A 13 -5.48 -0.43 13.98
N MET A 14 -6.32 -1.17 14.69
CA MET A 14 -7.40 -1.93 14.06
C MET A 14 -8.36 -1.02 13.27
N ALA A 15 -8.75 0.13 13.83
CA ALA A 15 -9.60 1.10 13.12
C ALA A 15 -8.91 1.67 11.87
N ILE A 16 -7.63 2.04 11.98
CA ILE A 16 -6.83 2.54 10.85
C ILE A 16 -6.68 1.45 9.77
N TYR A 17 -6.42 0.21 10.19
CA TYR A 17 -6.31 -0.93 9.30
C TYR A 17 -7.61 -1.17 8.51
N VAL A 18 -8.76 -1.18 9.19
CA VAL A 18 -10.08 -1.31 8.54
C VAL A 18 -10.30 -0.20 7.53
N ASN A 19 -10.01 1.05 7.88
CA ASN A 19 -10.10 2.19 6.97
C ASN A 19 -9.25 2.01 5.72
N LYS A 20 -7.98 1.63 5.88
CA LYS A 20 -7.08 1.41 4.74
C LYS A 20 -7.48 0.20 3.89
N MET A 21 -8.00 -0.85 4.50
CA MET A 21 -8.55 -2.00 3.77
C MET A 21 -9.82 -1.64 3.00
N ALA A 22 -10.69 -0.78 3.54
CA ALA A 22 -11.86 -0.27 2.82
C ALA A 22 -11.45 0.52 1.56
N ILE A 23 -10.46 1.41 1.68
CA ILE A 23 -9.90 2.15 0.53
C ILE A 23 -9.32 1.18 -0.51
N GLY A 24 -8.49 0.23 -0.07
CA GLY A 24 -7.86 -0.75 -0.96
C GLY A 24 -8.87 -1.66 -1.65
N GLY A 25 -9.88 -2.14 -0.93
CA GLY A 25 -10.98 -2.93 -1.44
C GLY A 25 -11.78 -2.16 -2.49
N MET A 26 -12.22 -0.95 -2.16
CA MET A 26 -12.96 -0.07 -3.07
C MET A 26 -12.20 0.15 -4.39
N LYS A 27 -10.91 0.51 -4.33
CA LYS A 27 -10.07 0.70 -5.52
C LYS A 27 -9.96 -0.56 -6.37
N LYS A 28 -9.74 -1.73 -5.75
CA LYS A 28 -9.65 -3.01 -6.46
C LYS A 28 -10.97 -3.41 -7.11
N TYR A 29 -12.08 -3.33 -6.37
CA TYR A 29 -13.40 -3.67 -6.90
C TYR A 29 -13.80 -2.75 -8.05
N ALA A 30 -13.61 -1.44 -7.91
CA ALA A 30 -13.89 -0.47 -8.97
C ALA A 30 -13.06 -0.73 -10.23
N ARG A 31 -11.77 -1.06 -10.07
CA ARG A 31 -10.90 -1.42 -11.20
C ARG A 31 -11.45 -2.62 -11.96
N VAL A 32 -11.77 -3.72 -11.26
CA VAL A 32 -12.29 -4.93 -11.90
C VAL A 32 -13.67 -4.68 -12.51
N LEU A 33 -14.55 -3.95 -11.83
CA LEU A 33 -15.90 -3.60 -12.28
C LEU A 33 -15.90 -2.96 -13.67
N SER A 34 -14.93 -2.09 -13.98
CA SER A 34 -14.83 -1.43 -15.30
C SER A 34 -14.56 -2.40 -16.46
N ALA A 35 -14.00 -3.58 -16.18
CA ALA A 35 -13.66 -4.59 -17.17
C ALA A 35 -14.71 -5.72 -17.30
N VAL A 36 -15.65 -5.82 -16.36
CA VAL A 36 -16.64 -6.92 -16.34
C VAL A 36 -17.76 -6.67 -17.37
N ARG A 37 -18.24 -7.77 -17.96
CA ARG A 37 -19.39 -7.77 -18.90
C ARG A 37 -20.54 -8.68 -18.45
N ARG A 38 -20.24 -9.67 -17.61
CA ARG A 38 -21.24 -10.58 -17.04
C ARG A 38 -22.02 -9.88 -15.93
N GLN A 39 -23.35 -9.87 -16.03
CA GLN A 39 -24.21 -9.09 -15.14
C GLN A 39 -24.13 -9.54 -13.67
N ASP A 40 -24.10 -10.85 -13.41
CA ASP A 40 -23.99 -11.41 -12.07
C ASP A 40 -22.71 -10.94 -11.34
N ILE A 41 -21.59 -10.93 -12.06
CA ILE A 41 -20.30 -10.46 -11.54
C ILE A 41 -20.33 -8.94 -11.37
N TYR A 42 -20.94 -8.21 -12.31
CA TYR A 42 -21.08 -6.76 -12.22
C TYR A 42 -21.88 -6.37 -10.97
N ASP A 43 -23.03 -6.99 -10.74
CA ASP A 43 -23.91 -6.71 -9.60
C ASP A 43 -23.23 -7.03 -8.27
N HIS A 44 -22.44 -8.12 -8.22
CA HIS A 44 -21.64 -8.45 -7.05
C HIS A 44 -20.57 -7.39 -6.77
N LEU A 45 -19.75 -7.04 -7.76
CA LEU A 45 -18.68 -6.05 -7.59
C LEU A 45 -19.22 -4.64 -7.30
N SER A 46 -20.35 -4.26 -7.92
CA SER A 46 -21.02 -2.99 -7.63
C SER A 46 -21.47 -2.89 -6.18
N ARG A 47 -22.02 -3.98 -5.61
CA ARG A 47 -22.30 -4.05 -4.17
C ARG A 47 -21.03 -3.95 -3.32
N CYS A 48 -19.97 -4.67 -3.66
CA CYS A 48 -18.71 -4.59 -2.91
C CYS A 48 -18.12 -3.16 -2.89
N VAL A 49 -18.25 -2.41 -3.99
CA VAL A 49 -17.84 -0.99 -4.03
C VAL A 49 -18.68 -0.16 -3.05
N LYS A 50 -20.01 -0.31 -3.06
CA LYS A 50 -20.91 0.42 -2.14
C LYS A 50 -20.64 0.07 -0.68
N GLU A 51 -20.47 -1.20 -0.35
CA GLU A 51 -20.16 -1.65 1.00
C GLU A 51 -18.79 -1.13 1.47
N SER A 52 -17.79 -1.08 0.56
CA SER A 52 -16.47 -0.52 0.88
C SER A 52 -16.52 1.00 1.11
N ASP A 53 -17.37 1.70 0.37
CA ASP A 53 -17.62 3.14 0.53
C ASP A 53 -18.26 3.43 1.91
N SER A 54 -19.31 2.70 2.28
CA SER A 54 -19.91 2.83 3.61
C SER A 54 -18.91 2.50 4.73
N LEU A 55 -18.11 1.44 4.58
CA LEU A 55 -17.07 1.10 5.56
C LEU A 55 -15.98 2.19 5.67
N LEU A 56 -15.64 2.83 4.55
CA LEU A 56 -14.72 3.96 4.53
C LEU A 56 -15.30 5.15 5.32
N GLU A 57 -16.56 5.51 5.09
CA GLU A 57 -17.25 6.58 5.82
C GLU A 57 -17.30 6.29 7.34
N ASP A 58 -17.77 5.10 7.73
CA ASP A 58 -17.87 4.70 9.14
C ASP A 58 -16.51 4.73 9.84
N SER A 59 -15.50 4.15 9.20
CA SER A 59 -14.15 4.12 9.76
C SER A 59 -13.52 5.53 9.85
N ASN A 60 -13.81 6.43 8.90
CA ASN A 60 -13.40 7.83 9.00
C ASN A 60 -14.01 8.49 10.24
N HIS A 61 -15.30 8.27 10.52
CA HIS A 61 -15.94 8.81 11.73
C HIS A 61 -15.30 8.29 13.01
N VAL A 62 -14.95 7.00 13.08
CA VAL A 62 -14.26 6.42 14.24
C VAL A 62 -12.88 7.05 14.44
N ILE A 63 -12.08 7.14 13.38
CA ILE A 63 -10.71 7.70 13.42
C ILE A 63 -10.74 9.19 13.79
N LEU A 64 -11.71 9.95 13.26
CA LEU A 64 -11.92 11.37 13.58
C LEU A 64 -12.25 11.58 15.06
N ARG A 65 -13.17 10.79 15.62
CA ARG A 65 -13.54 10.88 17.05
C ARG A 65 -12.38 10.58 18.00
N LYS A 66 -11.37 9.83 17.54
CA LYS A 66 -10.16 9.51 18.29
C LYS A 66 -9.01 10.50 18.07
N SER A 67 -9.24 11.60 17.33
CA SER A 67 -8.21 12.59 16.96
C SER A 67 -7.01 11.99 16.21
N MET A 68 -7.24 10.88 15.51
CA MET A 68 -6.19 10.12 14.82
C MET A 68 -6.09 10.45 13.32
N LEU A 69 -7.03 11.23 12.77
CA LEU A 69 -6.97 11.64 11.38
C LEU A 69 -5.94 12.75 11.20
N MET A 70 -4.82 12.44 10.56
CA MET A 70 -3.93 13.50 10.11
C MET A 70 -4.61 14.29 9.00
N ARG A 71 -4.58 15.61 9.15
CA ARG A 71 -4.99 16.50 8.07
C ARG A 71 -4.07 16.28 6.87
N PRO A 72 -4.62 16.12 5.66
CA PRO A 72 -3.81 16.19 4.45
C PRO A 72 -3.01 17.51 4.41
N PRO A 73 -1.84 17.56 3.76
CA PRO A 73 -1.08 18.76 3.52
C PRO A 73 -1.95 19.79 2.83
N PHE A 74 -1.79 21.03 3.26
CA PHE A 74 -2.48 22.14 2.64
C PHE A 74 -1.53 22.84 1.67
N ILE A 75 -1.89 22.85 0.40
CA ILE A 75 -1.22 23.66 -0.63
C ILE A 75 -2.12 24.87 -0.90
N PRO A 76 -1.63 26.11 -0.74
CA PRO A 76 -2.42 27.31 -1.01
C PRO A 76 -2.95 27.36 -2.44
N TYR A 77 -4.18 27.82 -2.62
CA TYR A 77 -4.76 27.98 -3.94
C TYR A 77 -4.04 29.08 -4.74
N PRO A 78 -3.84 28.88 -6.06
CA PRO A 78 -3.22 29.89 -6.90
C PRO A 78 -4.14 31.11 -7.04
N VAL A 79 -3.59 32.31 -6.86
CA VAL A 79 -4.33 33.59 -7.00
C VAL A 79 -4.59 33.93 -8.48
N LYS A 80 -3.77 33.40 -9.41
CA LYS A 80 -3.90 33.56 -10.86
C LYS A 80 -3.50 32.29 -11.59
N VAL A 81 -4.05 32.08 -12.78
CA VAL A 81 -3.63 31.00 -13.68
C VAL A 81 -2.24 31.33 -14.23
N ASN A 82 -1.28 30.43 -14.05
CA ASN A 82 0.05 30.51 -14.63
C ASN A 82 0.25 29.32 -15.60
N PHE A 83 1.00 29.54 -16.67
CA PHE A 83 1.37 28.50 -17.62
C PHE A 83 2.82 28.08 -17.40
N VAL A 84 3.10 26.78 -17.52
CA VAL A 84 4.44 26.21 -17.27
C VAL A 84 5.38 26.49 -18.44
N ASP A 85 6.65 26.76 -18.14
CA ASP A 85 7.72 26.77 -19.15
C ASP A 85 8.23 25.35 -19.39
N GLN A 86 8.26 24.91 -20.65
CA GLN A 86 8.63 23.53 -21.00
C GLN A 86 10.07 23.18 -20.57
N LYS A 87 11.00 24.14 -20.66
CA LYS A 87 12.41 23.88 -20.37
C LYS A 87 12.65 23.58 -18.89
N THR A 88 11.82 24.14 -18.01
CA THR A 88 11.96 23.98 -16.55
C THR A 88 11.02 22.92 -15.99
N PHE A 89 9.86 22.66 -16.60
CA PHE A 89 8.84 21.78 -16.01
C PHE A 89 8.98 20.29 -16.37
N ILE A 90 9.44 19.97 -17.59
CA ILE A 90 9.51 18.56 -18.06
C ILE A 90 10.90 18.12 -18.50
N SER A 91 11.91 19.01 -18.48
CA SER A 91 13.26 18.64 -18.88
C SER A 91 13.89 17.68 -17.86
N PRO A 92 14.47 16.54 -18.28
CA PRO A 92 15.16 15.63 -17.36
C PRO A 92 16.30 16.30 -16.58
N LEU A 93 16.94 17.33 -17.16
CA LEU A 93 18.02 18.09 -16.52
C LEU A 93 17.53 19.21 -15.58
N PHE A 94 16.32 19.75 -15.77
CA PHE A 94 15.85 20.94 -15.05
C PHE A 94 14.53 20.76 -14.30
N SER A 95 13.86 19.61 -14.43
CA SER A 95 12.58 19.33 -13.74
C SER A 95 12.71 19.31 -12.21
N GLN A 96 13.92 19.07 -11.67
CA GLN A 96 14.17 19.19 -10.23
C GLN A 96 14.11 20.64 -9.71
N MET A 97 14.08 21.65 -10.59
CA MET A 97 14.12 23.06 -10.21
C MET A 97 12.75 23.62 -9.77
N HIS A 98 11.66 22.85 -9.88
CA HIS A 98 10.36 23.27 -9.39
C HIS A 98 9.93 22.49 -8.14
N SER A 99 9.13 23.13 -7.29
CA SER A 99 8.49 22.51 -6.13
C SER A 99 7.62 21.33 -6.54
N LEU A 100 7.39 20.39 -5.61
CA LEU A 100 6.47 19.28 -5.82
C LEU A 100 5.08 19.79 -6.21
N THR A 101 4.51 19.18 -7.24
CA THR A 101 3.11 19.41 -7.63
C THR A 101 2.17 18.78 -6.62
N SER A 102 0.90 19.22 -6.58
CA SER A 102 -0.11 18.63 -5.69
C SER A 102 -0.34 17.14 -5.97
N LEU A 103 -0.17 16.69 -7.22
CA LEU A 103 -0.27 15.29 -7.62
C LEU A 103 0.89 14.46 -7.07
N GLU A 104 2.13 14.97 -7.15
CA GLU A 104 3.31 14.32 -6.56
C GLU A 104 3.20 14.25 -5.04
N VAL A 105 2.77 15.34 -4.39
CA VAL A 105 2.54 15.33 -2.94
C VAL A 105 1.50 14.28 -2.56
N THR A 106 0.40 14.19 -3.30
CA THR A 106 -0.65 13.19 -3.06
C THR A 106 -0.10 11.77 -3.19
N ALA A 107 0.66 11.49 -4.24
CA ALA A 107 1.28 10.19 -4.48
C ALA A 107 2.27 9.81 -3.36
N ILE A 108 3.15 10.74 -2.98
CA ILE A 108 4.17 10.56 -1.94
C ILE A 108 3.48 10.28 -0.59
N GLN A 109 2.42 11.01 -0.27
CA GLN A 109 1.66 10.75 0.94
C GLN A 109 0.97 9.40 0.94
N GLU A 110 0.37 9.01 -0.18
CA GLU A 110 -0.29 7.71 -0.30
C GLU A 110 0.70 6.57 -0.05
N ILE A 111 1.87 6.60 -0.70
CA ILE A 111 2.88 5.56 -0.52
C ILE A 111 3.41 5.53 0.92
N VAL A 112 3.69 6.67 1.55
CA VAL A 112 4.13 6.73 2.95
C VAL A 112 3.05 6.16 3.87
N ASN A 113 1.79 6.56 3.72
CA ASN A 113 0.69 6.04 4.53
C ASN A 113 0.55 4.51 4.42
N THR A 114 0.61 3.97 3.21
CA THR A 114 0.51 2.51 3.01
C THR A 114 1.74 1.76 3.52
N ASN A 115 2.94 2.33 3.39
CA ASN A 115 4.16 1.73 3.92
C ASN A 115 4.21 1.78 5.45
N VAL A 116 3.71 2.83 6.08
CA VAL A 116 3.60 2.89 7.55
C VAL A 116 2.69 1.75 8.04
N LEU A 117 1.51 1.58 7.44
CA LEU A 117 0.61 0.48 7.79
C LEU A 117 1.28 -0.89 7.57
N GLY A 118 1.87 -1.09 6.38
CA GLY A 118 2.54 -2.35 6.03
C GLY A 118 3.73 -2.66 6.94
N LYS A 119 4.55 -1.66 7.27
CA LYS A 119 5.66 -1.77 8.22
C LYS A 119 5.15 -2.24 9.58
N THR A 120 4.10 -1.61 10.12
CA THR A 120 3.56 -1.96 11.43
C THR A 120 2.93 -3.36 11.44
N LEU A 121 2.22 -3.77 10.37
CA LEU A 121 1.75 -5.15 10.22
C LEU A 121 2.91 -6.14 10.25
N MET A 122 3.94 -5.92 9.43
CA MET A 122 5.08 -6.83 9.32
C MET A 122 5.92 -6.86 10.59
N LEU A 123 6.03 -5.74 11.32
CA LEU A 123 6.66 -5.70 12.64
C LEU A 123 5.97 -6.66 13.60
N ALA A 124 4.64 -6.53 13.71
CA ALA A 124 3.84 -7.42 14.55
C ALA A 124 3.89 -8.89 14.09
N PHE A 125 3.85 -9.15 12.78
CA PHE A 125 3.96 -10.52 12.26
C PHE A 125 5.33 -11.13 12.55
N SER A 126 6.41 -10.35 12.47
CA SER A 126 7.76 -10.82 12.83
C SER A 126 7.88 -11.22 14.30
N GLN A 127 7.06 -10.63 15.18
CA GLN A 127 7.00 -10.96 16.61
C GLN A 127 6.36 -12.33 16.87
N VAL A 128 5.35 -12.71 16.07
CA VAL A 128 4.48 -13.87 16.39
C VAL A 128 4.54 -15.03 15.38
N ALA A 129 5.21 -14.86 14.23
CA ALA A 129 5.31 -15.93 13.22
C ALA A 129 5.96 -17.20 13.77
N THR A 130 5.51 -18.37 13.31
CA THR A 130 5.90 -19.65 13.94
C THR A 130 7.34 -20.06 13.64
N THR A 131 7.88 -19.70 12.47
CA THR A 131 9.23 -20.11 12.04
C THR A 131 10.17 -18.92 11.92
N GLN A 132 11.46 -19.16 12.16
CA GLN A 132 12.49 -18.13 11.98
C GLN A 132 12.53 -17.60 10.53
N LYS A 133 12.26 -18.44 9.54
CA LYS A 133 12.19 -18.04 8.13
C LYS A 133 11.13 -16.97 7.89
N LEU A 134 9.93 -17.17 8.45
CA LEU A 134 8.84 -16.19 8.35
C LEU A 134 9.14 -14.92 9.13
N ARG A 135 9.68 -15.04 10.36
CA ARG A 135 10.09 -13.89 11.18
C ARG A 135 11.08 -13.00 10.43
N SER A 136 12.11 -13.60 9.84
CA SER A 136 13.10 -12.90 9.02
C SER A 136 12.47 -12.25 7.79
N TYR A 137 11.59 -12.96 7.07
CA TYR A 137 10.89 -12.43 5.91
C TYR A 137 10.04 -11.18 6.24
N PHE A 138 9.27 -11.21 7.33
CA PHE A 138 8.50 -10.04 7.76
C PHE A 138 9.42 -8.90 8.19
N PHE A 139 10.49 -9.19 8.93
CA PHE A 139 11.43 -8.16 9.38
C PHE A 139 12.20 -7.51 8.23
N ASP A 140 12.51 -8.23 7.16
CA ASP A 140 13.10 -7.64 5.95
C ASP A 140 12.11 -6.71 5.24
N GLY A 141 10.81 -7.02 5.30
CA GLY A 141 9.74 -6.11 4.88
C GLY A 141 9.67 -4.83 5.71
N VAL A 142 9.86 -4.92 7.04
CA VAL A 142 9.97 -3.76 7.93
C VAL A 142 11.13 -2.86 7.52
N LYS A 143 12.31 -3.43 7.25
CA LYS A 143 13.50 -2.67 6.80
C LYS A 143 13.23 -1.99 5.46
N LEU A 144 12.63 -2.70 4.50
CA LEU A 144 12.30 -2.17 3.19
C LEU A 144 11.34 -0.98 3.31
N ALA A 145 10.22 -1.15 4.03
CA ALA A 145 9.24 -0.09 4.24
C ALA A 145 9.85 1.11 4.99
N SER A 146 10.70 0.87 6.00
CA SER A 146 11.36 1.95 6.76
C SER A 146 12.25 2.82 5.89
N LYS A 147 13.00 2.23 4.94
CA LYS A 147 13.82 2.99 3.98
C LYS A 147 12.95 3.85 3.07
N GLN A 148 11.83 3.30 2.59
CA GLN A 148 10.90 4.02 1.73
C GLN A 148 10.22 5.18 2.45
N ILE A 149 9.73 4.94 3.67
CA ILE A 149 9.13 5.97 4.52
C ILE A 149 10.13 7.10 4.70
N LYS A 150 11.35 6.80 5.20
CA LYS A 150 12.39 7.80 5.44
C LYS A 150 12.61 8.70 4.22
N HIS A 151 12.88 8.08 3.07
CA HIS A 151 13.18 8.81 1.83
C HIS A 151 12.04 9.75 1.40
N PHE A 152 10.80 9.26 1.37
CA PHE A 152 9.66 10.08 0.97
C PHE A 152 9.28 11.16 2.00
N THR A 153 9.53 10.91 3.29
CA THR A 153 9.32 11.92 4.32
C THR A 153 10.38 13.01 4.26
N GLU A 154 11.61 12.70 3.82
CA GLU A 154 12.64 13.71 3.53
C GLU A 154 12.19 14.61 2.36
N LEU A 155 11.69 14.03 1.26
CA LEU A 155 11.14 14.81 0.13
C LEU A 155 9.97 15.73 0.53
N LEU A 156 9.07 15.27 1.40
CA LEU A 156 8.00 16.12 1.93
C LEU A 156 8.56 17.26 2.80
N SER A 157 9.55 16.94 3.64
CA SER A 157 10.17 17.92 4.54
C SER A 157 10.94 18.99 3.80
N GLU A 158 11.65 18.63 2.72
CA GLU A 158 12.35 19.58 1.82
C GLU A 158 11.38 20.56 1.13
N ALA A 159 10.10 20.20 1.03
CA ALA A 159 9.03 21.05 0.50
C ALA A 159 8.20 21.74 1.60
N ASP A 160 8.66 21.71 2.86
CA ASP A 160 7.96 22.25 4.03
C ASP A 160 6.56 21.62 4.26
N LEU A 161 6.38 20.35 3.87
CA LEU A 161 5.13 19.60 4.01
C LEU A 161 5.17 18.60 5.17
N PRO A 162 4.05 18.37 5.87
CA PRO A 162 4.00 17.44 6.98
C PRO A 162 4.13 15.98 6.51
N SER A 163 4.93 15.22 7.25
CA SER A 163 5.03 13.77 7.13
C SER A 163 3.89 13.05 7.87
N PRO A 164 3.41 11.92 7.32
CA PRO A 164 2.58 10.99 8.08
C PRO A 164 3.22 10.48 9.38
N ARG A 165 2.37 10.23 10.40
CA ARG A 165 2.72 9.65 11.71
C ARG A 165 2.95 8.15 11.58
N LEU A 166 3.99 7.65 12.26
CA LEU A 166 4.27 6.21 12.39
C LEU A 166 3.26 5.51 13.32
N LEU A 167 2.99 4.23 13.06
CA LEU A 167 2.00 3.44 13.80
C LEU A 167 2.62 2.35 14.69
N ASP A 168 3.95 2.28 14.78
CA ASP A 168 4.66 1.18 15.44
C ASP A 168 4.31 1.04 16.94
N ALA A 169 3.95 2.15 17.61
CA ALA A 169 3.57 2.17 19.02
C ALA A 169 2.25 1.42 19.31
N TYR A 170 1.48 1.09 18.27
CA TYR A 170 0.20 0.39 18.39
C TYR A 170 0.34 -1.14 18.29
N VAL A 171 1.57 -1.64 18.13
CA VAL A 171 1.88 -3.07 18.28
C VAL A 171 2.05 -3.40 19.76
N THR A 172 1.34 -4.41 20.23
CA THR A 172 1.43 -4.85 21.63
C THR A 172 2.67 -5.73 21.86
N ASN A 173 2.96 -6.08 23.11
CA ASN A 173 4.00 -7.03 23.46
C ASN A 173 3.56 -8.51 23.37
N SER A 174 2.40 -8.82 22.77
CA SER A 174 1.88 -10.18 22.67
C SER A 174 2.77 -11.08 21.80
N THR A 175 3.29 -12.17 22.36
CA THR A 175 4.08 -13.17 21.62
C THR A 175 3.25 -14.34 21.10
N ILE A 176 1.95 -14.37 21.41
CA ILE A 176 1.02 -15.42 20.99
C ILE A 176 0.24 -14.92 19.78
N SER A 177 0.40 -15.60 18.64
CA SER A 177 -0.27 -15.18 17.41
C SER A 177 -1.79 -15.40 17.48
N PRO A 178 -2.62 -14.35 17.24
CA PRO A 178 -4.04 -14.53 16.95
C PRO A 178 -4.28 -14.99 15.50
N PHE A 179 -3.29 -14.91 14.62
CA PHE A 179 -3.40 -15.18 13.18
C PHE A 179 -2.59 -16.42 12.76
N SER A 180 -3.04 -17.12 11.73
CA SER A 180 -2.20 -18.18 11.12
C SER A 180 -1.11 -17.55 10.24
N ASP A 181 0.02 -18.23 10.08
CA ASP A 181 1.08 -17.78 9.18
C ASP A 181 0.59 -17.62 7.74
N LYS A 182 -0.30 -18.52 7.27
CA LYS A 182 -0.95 -18.40 5.96
C LYS A 182 -1.69 -17.06 5.81
N LEU A 183 -2.43 -16.64 6.84
CA LEU A 183 -3.16 -15.37 6.82
C LEU A 183 -2.21 -14.17 6.86
N MET A 184 -1.17 -14.22 7.70
CA MET A 184 -0.16 -13.17 7.78
C MET A 184 0.57 -12.99 6.43
N MET A 185 0.98 -14.10 5.80
CA MET A 185 1.58 -14.09 4.47
C MET A 185 0.63 -13.52 3.41
N TYR A 186 -0.66 -13.87 3.45
CA TYR A 186 -1.66 -13.32 2.52
C TYR A 186 -1.80 -11.79 2.64
N HIS A 187 -1.83 -11.26 3.86
CA HIS A 187 -1.86 -9.82 4.08
C HIS A 187 -0.57 -9.13 3.65
N THR A 188 0.59 -9.74 3.88
CA THR A 188 1.88 -9.21 3.38
C THR A 188 1.94 -9.20 1.85
N SER A 189 1.51 -10.28 1.18
CA SER A 189 1.41 -10.32 -0.28
C SER A 189 0.46 -9.25 -0.82
N THR A 190 -0.68 -9.03 -0.14
CA THR A 190 -1.63 -7.97 -0.49
C THR A 190 -1.00 -6.58 -0.35
N ALA A 191 -0.27 -6.33 0.75
CA ALA A 191 0.44 -5.07 0.96
C ALA A 191 1.52 -4.83 -0.10
N VAL A 192 2.24 -5.88 -0.52
CA VAL A 192 3.22 -5.81 -1.61
C VAL A 192 2.57 -5.40 -2.94
N THR A 193 1.45 -6.00 -3.31
CA THR A 193 0.72 -5.61 -4.53
C THR A 193 0.25 -4.16 -4.46
N ILE A 194 -0.33 -3.75 -3.32
CA ILE A 194 -0.79 -2.35 -3.13
C ILE A 194 0.39 -1.38 -3.23
N ALA A 195 1.55 -1.72 -2.67
CA ALA A 195 2.73 -0.87 -2.75
C ALA A 195 3.24 -0.70 -4.20
N ILE A 196 3.21 -1.78 -5.00
CA ILE A 196 3.55 -1.70 -6.44
C ILE A 196 2.53 -0.85 -7.20
N ASP A 197 1.23 -1.05 -6.96
CA ASP A 197 0.16 -0.27 -7.58
C ASP A 197 0.31 1.22 -7.26
N ASN A 198 0.57 1.55 -5.99
CA ASN A 198 0.82 2.93 -5.55
C ASN A 198 2.08 3.52 -6.18
N CYS A 199 3.16 2.74 -6.36
CA CYS A 199 4.33 3.22 -7.10
C CYS A 199 4.00 3.51 -8.57
N GLY A 200 3.22 2.66 -9.23
CA GLY A 200 2.78 2.87 -10.61
C GLY A 200 1.91 4.12 -10.75
N ALA A 201 0.98 4.33 -9.82
CA ALA A 201 0.18 5.55 -9.77
C ALA A 201 1.05 6.80 -9.51
N GLY A 202 1.98 6.73 -8.56
CA GLY A 202 2.90 7.83 -8.27
C GLY A 202 3.78 8.19 -9.47
N LEU A 203 4.32 7.19 -10.16
CA LEU A 203 5.05 7.38 -11.41
C LEU A 203 4.19 8.11 -12.46
N SER A 204 2.93 7.71 -12.64
CA SER A 204 2.03 8.36 -13.62
C SER A 204 1.66 9.81 -13.28
N MET A 205 1.78 10.18 -12.01
CA MET A 205 1.49 11.52 -11.49
C MET A 205 2.74 12.42 -11.39
N SER A 206 3.92 11.89 -11.69
CA SER A 206 5.19 12.60 -11.53
C SER A 206 5.55 13.41 -12.77
N PHE A 207 5.81 14.70 -12.58
CA PHE A 207 6.38 15.59 -13.60
C PHE A 207 7.89 15.78 -13.37
N ARG A 208 8.32 15.73 -12.11
CA ARG A 208 9.71 15.71 -11.70
C ARG A 208 10.36 14.38 -12.05
N SER A 209 11.49 14.44 -12.77
CA SER A 209 12.18 13.25 -13.24
C SER A 209 12.81 12.43 -12.11
N ASP A 210 13.30 13.06 -11.04
CA ASP A 210 13.81 12.37 -9.85
C ASP A 210 12.70 11.59 -9.15
N VAL A 211 11.53 12.21 -8.93
CA VAL A 211 10.38 11.57 -8.29
C VAL A 211 9.90 10.37 -9.12
N ALA A 212 9.82 10.52 -10.45
CA ALA A 212 9.47 9.43 -11.36
C ALA A 212 10.48 8.26 -11.29
N VAL A 213 11.78 8.57 -11.28
CA VAL A 213 12.83 7.55 -11.18
C VAL A 213 12.73 6.80 -9.85
N GLU A 214 12.49 7.49 -8.74
CA GLU A 214 12.36 6.85 -7.42
C GLU A 214 11.20 5.86 -7.38
N PHE A 215 9.99 6.26 -7.82
CA PHE A 215 8.85 5.34 -7.93
C PHE A 215 9.16 4.13 -8.81
N SER A 216 9.85 4.34 -9.94
CA SER A 216 10.24 3.26 -10.86
C SER A 216 11.20 2.26 -10.20
N GLN A 217 12.22 2.74 -9.48
CA GLN A 217 13.17 1.88 -8.77
C GLN A 217 12.51 1.10 -7.64
N LEU A 218 11.52 1.69 -6.96
CA LEU A 218 10.79 1.02 -5.89
C LEU A 218 9.99 -0.18 -6.38
N ILE A 219 9.39 -0.12 -7.58
CA ILE A 219 8.70 -1.28 -8.19
C ILE A 219 9.63 -2.50 -8.24
N GLY A 220 10.88 -2.31 -8.69
CA GLY A 220 11.88 -3.39 -8.74
C GLY A 220 12.25 -3.93 -7.35
N ARG A 221 12.48 -3.03 -6.38
CA ARG A 221 12.84 -3.39 -4.99
C ARG A 221 11.72 -4.16 -4.29
N ILE A 222 10.48 -3.68 -4.41
CA ILE A 222 9.28 -4.32 -3.84
C ILE A 222 8.98 -5.63 -4.57
N GLY A 223 9.11 -5.67 -5.90
CA GLY A 223 8.90 -6.87 -6.70
C GLY A 223 9.85 -8.01 -6.32
N LYS A 224 11.11 -7.70 -5.99
CA LYS A 224 12.05 -8.70 -5.45
C LYS A 224 11.56 -9.29 -4.13
N TYR A 225 11.16 -8.44 -3.18
CA TYR A 225 10.60 -8.87 -1.89
C TYR A 225 9.32 -9.71 -2.06
N GLY A 226 8.45 -9.32 -3.00
CA GLY A 226 7.25 -10.08 -3.34
C GLY A 226 7.55 -11.48 -3.88
N LYS A 227 8.55 -11.62 -4.76
CA LYS A 227 8.97 -12.93 -5.28
C LYS A 227 9.47 -13.86 -4.18
N ASP A 228 10.19 -13.33 -3.19
CA ASP A 228 10.62 -14.11 -2.03
C ASP A 228 9.42 -14.61 -1.21
N GLY A 229 8.39 -13.78 -1.03
CA GLY A 229 7.13 -14.15 -0.38
C GLY A 229 6.37 -15.23 -1.14
N ILE A 230 6.25 -15.11 -2.46
CA ILE A 230 5.60 -16.12 -3.32
C ILE A 230 6.31 -17.47 -3.20
N ARG A 231 7.66 -17.48 -3.21
CA ARG A 231 8.44 -18.70 -3.03
C ARG A 231 8.14 -19.37 -1.68
N ILE A 232 8.08 -18.60 -0.59
CA ILE A 232 7.69 -19.12 0.73
C ILE A 232 6.28 -19.72 0.68
N MET A 233 5.32 -19.03 0.07
CA MET A 233 3.95 -19.53 -0.04
C MET A 233 3.85 -20.82 -0.88
N ILE A 234 4.64 -20.96 -1.95
CA ILE A 234 4.70 -22.19 -2.75
C ILE A 234 5.27 -23.34 -1.92
N GLU A 235 6.41 -23.12 -1.25
CA GLU A 235 7.04 -24.15 -0.40
C GLU A 235 6.13 -24.65 0.73
N GLN A 236 5.25 -23.78 1.24
CA GLN A 236 4.29 -24.12 2.29
C GLN A 236 2.95 -24.65 1.77
N GLY A 237 2.75 -24.73 0.44
CA GLY A 237 1.47 -25.12 -0.16
C GLY A 237 0.33 -24.12 0.10
N TRP A 238 0.67 -22.84 0.29
CA TRP A 238 -0.28 -21.76 0.58
C TRP A 238 -0.67 -20.94 -0.64
N MET A 239 0.06 -21.06 -1.75
CA MET A 239 -0.22 -20.35 -2.99
C MET A 239 -1.24 -21.12 -3.84
N GLU A 240 -2.40 -20.52 -4.09
CA GLU A 240 -3.37 -21.04 -5.05
C GLU A 240 -2.92 -20.75 -6.48
N GLU A 241 -3.15 -21.71 -7.38
CA GLU A 241 -2.86 -21.54 -8.80
C GLU A 241 -3.91 -20.59 -9.43
N PRO A 242 -3.51 -19.43 -9.97
CA PRO A 242 -4.45 -18.55 -10.64
C PRO A 242 -4.90 -19.17 -11.98
N PRO A 243 -6.11 -18.83 -12.49
CA PRO A 243 -6.54 -19.26 -13.81
C PRO A 243 -5.50 -18.88 -14.88
N MET A 244 -4.99 -19.88 -15.60
CA MET A 244 -3.99 -19.69 -16.64
C MET A 244 -4.64 -19.67 -18.03
N ALA A 245 -4.07 -18.88 -18.94
CA ALA A 245 -4.42 -18.96 -20.35
C ALA A 245 -4.07 -20.36 -20.89
N THR A 246 -4.94 -20.91 -21.73
CA THR A 246 -4.71 -22.20 -22.38
C THR A 246 -3.47 -22.15 -23.26
N ASP A 247 -2.54 -23.08 -23.05
CA ASP A 247 -1.38 -23.25 -23.91
C ASP A 247 -1.79 -23.90 -25.24
N ARG A 248 -2.02 -23.04 -26.25
CA ARG A 248 -2.46 -23.49 -27.58
C ARG A 248 -1.39 -24.28 -28.32
N LYS A 249 -0.10 -24.08 -28.03
CA LYS A 249 0.99 -24.87 -28.65
C LYS A 249 0.95 -26.29 -28.13
N LYS A 250 0.87 -26.45 -26.80
CA LYS A 250 0.73 -27.76 -26.15
C LYS A 250 -0.54 -28.50 -26.57
N LEU A 251 -1.61 -27.79 -26.92
CA LEU A 251 -2.83 -28.42 -27.47
C LEU A 251 -2.67 -28.89 -28.92
N ALA A 252 -1.89 -28.18 -29.75
CA ALA A 252 -1.64 -28.55 -31.14
C ALA A 252 -0.66 -29.74 -31.31
N GLU A 253 0.06 -30.10 -30.24
CA GLU A 253 0.97 -31.24 -30.16
C GLU A 253 0.30 -32.54 -29.68
N LYS A 254 -1.00 -32.50 -29.37
CA LYS A 254 -1.82 -33.67 -29.03
C LYS A 254 -2.58 -34.20 -30.25
#